data_AF-A0A842ZTS9-F1
#
_entry.id   AF-A0A842ZTS9-F1
#
_cell.length_a   1.000
_cell.length_b   1.000
_cell.length_c   1.000
_cell.angle_alpha   90.00
_cell.angle_beta   90.00
_cell.angle_gamma   90.00
#
_symmetry.space_group_name_H-M   'P 1'
#
loop_
_entity.id
_entity.type
_entity.pdbx_description
1 polymer ?
#
loop_
_entity_poly.entity_id
_entity_poly.type
_entity_poly.pdbx_seq_one_letter_code
_entity_poly.pdbx_strand_id
1 'polypeptide(L)'
;MKSTAILDLMMKDHGKIVKLLLDVEKSIGMELISTMKVFDTFEWELEKHIFIEEKAIFTSYKPTNIVEGYKMVPELIQQHNDILNRLRVMRKNLMRQRPIDYNDFKELILAHKTFEEASLYPKLDQELDVSQKEEIIKKIREIIS
;
A
#
# COMPACT_ATOMS: atom_id res chain seq x y z
N MET A 1 4.33 13.16 -24.25
CA MET A 1 4.82 12.93 -22.86
C MET A 1 4.47 11.50 -22.48
N LYS A 2 5.36 10.78 -21.81
CA LYS A 2 5.00 9.47 -21.22
C LYS A 2 3.97 9.71 -20.11
N SER A 3 2.87 8.97 -20.11
CA SER A 3 1.81 9.06 -19.09
C SER A 3 2.36 8.71 -17.71
N THR A 4 2.01 9.48 -16.66
CA THR A 4 2.30 9.23 -15.23
C THR A 4 1.07 8.71 -14.48
N ALA A 5 0.11 8.14 -15.21
CA ALA A 5 -1.22 7.88 -14.69
C ALA A 5 -1.26 6.80 -13.59
N ILE A 6 -0.32 5.84 -13.58
CA ILE A 6 -0.24 4.84 -12.51
C ILE A 6 0.35 5.49 -11.26
N LEU A 7 1.48 6.20 -11.39
CA LEU A 7 2.09 6.94 -10.27
C LEU A 7 1.10 7.91 -9.62
N ASP A 8 0.43 8.75 -10.41
CA ASP A 8 -0.49 9.75 -9.90
C ASP A 8 -1.70 9.14 -9.17
N LEU A 9 -2.15 7.95 -9.59
CA LEU A 9 -3.25 7.23 -8.96
C LEU A 9 -2.80 6.63 -7.62
N MET A 10 -1.65 5.97 -7.59
CA MET A 10 -1.14 5.32 -6.39
C MET A 10 -0.65 6.32 -5.34
N MET A 11 -0.07 7.47 -5.74
CA MET A 11 0.27 8.55 -4.81
C MET A 11 -0.95 9.10 -4.07
N LYS A 12 -2.10 9.20 -4.75
CA LYS A 12 -3.35 9.63 -4.09
C LYS A 12 -3.83 8.60 -3.08
N ASP A 13 -3.72 7.32 -3.43
CA ASP A 13 -4.06 6.21 -2.55
C ASP A 13 -3.13 6.17 -1.31
N HIS A 14 -1.82 6.30 -1.50
CA HIS A 14 -0.85 6.48 -0.42
C HIS A 14 -1.18 7.66 0.49
N GLY A 15 -1.58 8.80 -0.08
CA GLY A 15 -2.02 9.97 0.70
C GLY A 15 -3.21 9.64 1.60
N LYS A 16 -4.16 8.83 1.12
CA LYS A 16 -5.30 8.34 1.92
C LYS A 16 -4.82 7.40 3.04
N ILE A 17 -3.97 6.44 2.74
CA ILE A 17 -3.42 5.48 3.73
C ILE A 17 -2.67 6.22 4.83
N VAL A 18 -1.78 7.15 4.49
CA VAL A 18 -1.01 7.94 5.47
C VAL A 18 -1.93 8.78 6.34
N LYS A 19 -2.96 9.40 5.76
CA LYS A 19 -3.95 10.17 6.55
C LYS A 19 -4.65 9.26 7.57
N LEU A 20 -5.13 8.09 7.14
CA LEU A 20 -5.81 7.13 8.02
C LEU A 20 -4.88 6.61 9.12
N LEU A 21 -3.61 6.37 8.81
CA LEU A 21 -2.59 6.00 9.79
C LEU A 21 -2.37 7.10 10.84
N LEU A 22 -2.38 8.38 10.45
CA LEU A 22 -2.31 9.49 11.40
C LEU A 22 -3.59 9.62 12.23
N ASP A 23 -4.74 9.24 11.68
CA ASP A 23 -5.98 9.21 12.46
C ASP A 23 -5.97 8.08 13.49
N VAL A 24 -5.34 6.93 13.19
CA VAL A 24 -5.05 5.89 14.19
C VAL A 24 -4.20 6.45 15.33
N GLU A 25 -3.12 7.18 15.03
CA GLU A 25 -2.26 7.82 16.05
C GLU A 25 -3.07 8.68 17.02
N LYS A 26 -3.92 9.56 16.48
CA LYS A 26 -4.75 10.47 17.27
C LYS A 26 -5.80 9.74 18.10
N SER A 27 -6.19 8.54 17.69
CA SER A 27 -7.17 7.73 18.42
C SER A 27 -6.57 6.97 19.60
N ILE A 28 -5.24 6.83 19.67
CA ILE A 28 -4.57 6.14 20.78
C ILE A 28 -4.88 6.90 22.09
N GLY A 29 -5.38 6.16 23.09
CA GLY A 29 -5.80 6.72 24.37
C GLY A 29 -7.28 7.13 24.44
N MET A 30 -8.02 7.05 23.33
CA MET A 30 -9.48 7.13 23.35
C MET A 30 -10.12 5.81 23.82
N GLU A 31 -11.43 5.85 24.04
CA GLU A 31 -12.27 4.67 24.27
C GLU A 31 -12.03 3.58 23.22
N LEU A 32 -11.93 2.32 23.65
CA LEU A 32 -11.58 1.18 22.78
C LEU A 32 -12.45 1.09 21.52
N ILE A 33 -13.76 1.32 21.66
CA ILE A 33 -14.71 1.26 20.54
C ILE A 33 -14.38 2.34 19.48
N SER A 34 -14.02 3.54 19.91
CA SER A 34 -13.64 4.64 19.02
C SER A 34 -12.34 4.33 18.29
N THR A 35 -11.33 3.86 19.03
CA THR A 35 -10.02 3.46 18.50
C THR A 35 -10.17 2.33 17.47
N MET A 36 -10.96 1.30 17.80
CA MET A 36 -11.19 0.17 16.89
C MET A 36 -11.89 0.61 15.60
N LYS A 37 -12.85 1.53 15.66
CA LYS A 37 -13.52 2.04 14.44
C LYS A 37 -12.54 2.74 13.48
N VAL A 38 -11.62 3.54 14.04
CA VAL A 38 -10.57 4.22 13.25
C VAL A 38 -9.61 3.18 12.68
N PHE A 39 -9.17 2.23 13.51
CA PHE A 39 -8.25 1.16 13.10
C PHE A 39 -8.85 0.26 12.02
N ASP A 40 -10.12 -0.15 12.14
CA ASP A 40 -10.82 -0.97 11.14
C ASP A 40 -10.86 -0.28 9.77
N THR A 41 -11.08 1.03 9.75
CA THR A 41 -11.07 1.81 8.51
C THR A 41 -9.68 1.86 7.89
N PHE A 42 -8.65 2.07 8.72
CA PHE A 42 -7.27 2.06 8.26
C PHE A 42 -6.84 0.68 7.74
N GLU A 43 -7.12 -0.38 8.49
CA GLU A 43 -6.78 -1.77 8.15
C GLU A 43 -7.42 -2.16 6.81
N TRP A 44 -8.72 -1.90 6.65
CA TRP A 44 -9.44 -2.19 5.41
C TRP A 44 -8.80 -1.52 4.19
N GLU A 45 -8.48 -0.24 4.30
CA GLU A 45 -7.91 0.52 3.18
C GLU A 45 -6.47 0.09 2.86
N LEU A 46 -5.67 -0.23 3.87
CA LEU A 46 -4.31 -0.73 3.67
C LEU A 46 -4.31 -2.13 3.03
N GLU A 47 -5.18 -3.03 3.48
CA GLU A 47 -5.34 -4.36 2.86
C GLU A 47 -5.84 -4.24 1.42
N LYS A 48 -6.77 -3.32 1.16
CA LYS A 48 -7.27 -3.02 -0.20
C LYS A 48 -6.16 -2.47 -1.09
N HIS A 49 -5.34 -1.56 -0.60
CA HIS A 49 -4.18 -1.01 -1.30
C HIS A 49 -3.22 -2.13 -1.73
N ILE A 50 -2.75 -2.95 -0.79
CA ILE A 50 -1.86 -4.10 -1.06
C ILE A 50 -2.49 -5.06 -2.08
N PHE A 51 -3.79 -5.33 -1.96
CA PHE A 51 -4.49 -6.19 -2.90
C PHE A 51 -4.51 -5.61 -4.32
N ILE A 52 -4.74 -4.30 -4.46
CA ILE A 52 -4.69 -3.61 -5.75
C ILE A 52 -3.32 -3.83 -6.39
N GLU A 53 -2.25 -3.60 -5.65
CA GLU A 53 -0.90 -3.76 -6.20
C GLU A 53 -0.63 -5.19 -6.61
N GLU A 54 -0.90 -6.15 -5.73
CA GLU A 54 -0.61 -7.56 -6.02
C GLU A 54 -1.46 -8.10 -7.17
N LYS A 55 -2.73 -7.70 -7.29
CA LYS A 55 -3.67 -8.28 -8.26
C LYS A 55 -3.83 -7.50 -9.54
N ALA A 56 -3.71 -6.17 -9.50
CA ALA A 56 -3.81 -5.33 -10.69
C ALA A 56 -2.44 -5.00 -11.27
N ILE A 57 -1.45 -4.70 -10.43
CA ILE A 57 -0.14 -4.19 -10.89
C ILE A 57 0.85 -5.33 -11.11
N PHE A 58 1.16 -6.12 -10.08
CA PHE A 58 2.23 -7.12 -10.12
C PHE A 58 1.91 -8.27 -11.09
N THR A 59 0.65 -8.68 -11.21
CA THR A 59 0.24 -9.70 -12.21
C THR A 59 0.32 -9.21 -13.65
N SER A 60 0.16 -7.90 -13.88
CA SER A 60 0.22 -7.28 -15.20
C SER A 60 1.63 -6.79 -15.55
N TYR A 61 2.54 -6.72 -14.57
CA TYR A 61 3.90 -6.27 -14.79
C TYR A 61 4.71 -7.34 -15.54
N LYS A 62 5.06 -7.02 -16.79
CA LYS A 62 5.92 -7.84 -17.66
C LYS A 62 7.17 -7.05 -18.01
N PRO A 63 8.16 -6.98 -17.09
CA PRO A 63 9.36 -6.17 -17.30
C PRO A 63 10.12 -6.62 -18.53
N THR A 64 10.61 -5.66 -19.31
CA THR A 64 11.53 -5.94 -20.43
C THR A 64 12.91 -6.32 -19.89
N ASN A 65 13.35 -5.67 -18.80
CA ASN A 65 14.53 -6.06 -18.03
C ASN A 65 14.16 -7.11 -16.95
N ILE A 66 14.21 -8.37 -17.37
CA ILE A 66 13.89 -9.54 -16.54
C ILE A 66 14.69 -9.54 -15.23
N VAL A 67 15.98 -9.16 -15.23
CA VAL A 67 16.84 -9.31 -14.05
C VAL A 67 16.45 -8.33 -12.93
N GLU A 68 16.07 -7.10 -13.27
CA GLU A 68 15.74 -6.06 -12.30
C GLU A 68 14.26 -6.10 -11.91
N GLY A 69 13.36 -6.31 -12.88
CA GLY A 69 11.93 -6.41 -12.61
C GLY A 69 11.54 -7.64 -11.78
N TYR A 70 12.21 -8.79 -11.97
CA TYR A 70 11.97 -9.98 -11.15
C TYR A 70 12.54 -9.88 -9.73
N LYS A 71 13.42 -8.92 -9.43
CA LYS A 71 13.90 -8.70 -8.05
C LYS A 71 12.97 -7.80 -7.23
N MET A 72 12.39 -6.79 -7.88
CA MET A 72 11.56 -5.80 -7.20
C MET A 72 10.24 -6.36 -6.68
N VAL A 73 9.53 -7.15 -7.50
CA VAL A 73 8.20 -7.69 -7.10
C VAL A 73 8.30 -8.64 -5.89
N PRO A 74 9.22 -9.61 -5.84
CA PRO A 74 9.38 -10.44 -4.64
C PRO A 74 9.77 -9.64 -3.38
N GLU A 75 10.58 -8.60 -3.52
CA GLU A 75 10.93 -7.72 -2.40
C GLU A 75 9.70 -6.98 -1.86
N LEU A 76 8.87 -6.43 -2.74
CA LEU A 76 7.61 -5.77 -2.38
C LEU A 76 6.63 -6.74 -1.71
N ILE A 77 6.46 -7.94 -2.25
CA ILE A 77 5.64 -8.98 -1.62
C ILE A 77 6.16 -9.32 -0.20
N GLN A 78 7.48 -9.35 -0.01
CA GLN A 78 8.06 -9.56 1.32
C GLN A 78 7.77 -8.38 2.26
N GLN A 79 7.82 -7.14 1.78
CA GLN A 79 7.43 -5.95 2.54
C GLN A 79 5.94 -6.00 2.90
N HIS A 80 5.04 -6.35 1.96
CA HIS A 80 3.60 -6.51 2.22
C HIS A 80 3.33 -7.54 3.32
N ASN A 81 4.03 -8.68 3.28
CA ASN A 81 3.91 -9.71 4.31
C ASN A 81 4.33 -9.18 5.70
N ASP A 82 5.40 -8.40 5.80
CA ASP A 82 5.81 -7.78 7.07
C ASP A 82 4.75 -6.77 7.55
N ILE A 83 4.28 -5.89 6.65
CA ILE A 83 3.23 -4.90 6.94
C ILE A 83 1.97 -5.60 7.48
N LEU A 84 1.44 -6.59 6.77
CA LEU A 84 0.23 -7.31 7.18
C LEU A 84 0.42 -8.07 8.50
N ASN A 85 1.61 -8.63 8.74
CA ASN A 85 1.89 -9.30 10.01
C ASN A 85 1.93 -8.31 11.18
N ARG A 86 2.57 -7.15 11.03
CA ARG A 86 2.59 -6.12 12.06
C ARG A 86 1.20 -5.53 12.30
N LEU A 87 0.42 -5.31 11.24
CA LEU A 87 -0.97 -4.85 11.33
C LEU A 87 -1.83 -5.81 12.18
N ARG A 88 -1.71 -7.12 11.93
CA ARG A 88 -2.39 -8.15 12.74
C ARG A 88 -1.95 -8.15 14.20
N VAL A 89 -0.68 -7.89 14.48
CA VAL A 89 -0.17 -7.77 15.87
C VAL A 89 -0.75 -6.52 16.54
N MET A 90 -0.76 -5.38 15.85
CA MET A 90 -1.37 -4.14 16.35
C MET A 90 -2.85 -4.35 16.69
N ARG A 91 -3.63 -4.99 15.79
CA ARG A 91 -5.04 -5.34 16.05
C ARG A 91 -5.20 -6.15 17.34
N LYS A 92 -4.41 -7.21 17.50
CA LYS A 92 -4.45 -8.06 18.70
C LYS A 92 -4.10 -7.28 19.97
N ASN A 93 -3.15 -6.36 19.89
CA ASN A 93 -2.76 -5.54 21.02
C ASN A 93 -3.85 -4.53 21.39
N LEU A 94 -4.46 -3.85 20.41
CA LEU A 94 -5.61 -2.96 20.63
C LEU A 94 -6.77 -3.68 21.32
N MET A 95 -7.18 -4.84 20.81
CA MET A 95 -8.25 -5.64 21.41
C MET A 95 -7.95 -6.08 22.86
N ARG A 96 -6.66 -6.25 23.19
CA ARG A 96 -6.20 -6.61 24.53
C ARG A 96 -5.85 -5.38 25.39
N GLN A 97 -6.11 -4.17 24.89
CA GLN A 97 -5.75 -2.90 25.52
C GLN A 97 -4.27 -2.83 25.91
N ARG A 98 -3.40 -3.38 25.05
CA ARG A 98 -1.95 -3.33 25.17
C ARG A 98 -1.38 -2.23 24.27
N PRO A 99 -0.20 -1.69 24.59
CA PRO A 99 0.51 -0.77 23.70
C PRO A 99 0.71 -1.37 22.30
N ILE A 100 0.69 -0.49 21.31
CA ILE A 100 1.02 -0.80 19.90
C ILE A 100 2.30 -0.08 19.51
N ASP A 101 3.09 -0.72 18.65
CA ASP A 101 4.35 -0.16 18.13
C ASP A 101 4.05 0.76 16.93
N TYR A 102 3.36 1.87 17.18
CA TYR A 102 2.87 2.76 16.13
C TYR A 102 3.99 3.40 15.31
N ASN A 103 5.04 3.91 15.97
CA ASN A 103 6.12 4.65 15.29
C ASN A 103 6.88 3.75 14.31
N ASP A 104 7.28 2.56 14.76
CA ASP A 104 7.97 1.57 13.92
C ASP A 104 7.11 1.17 12.71
N PHE A 105 5.81 0.99 12.91
CA PHE A 105 4.89 0.66 11.82
C PHE A 105 4.73 1.84 10.84
N LYS A 106 4.68 3.07 11.34
CA LYS A 106 4.63 4.28 10.50
C LYS A 106 5.90 4.44 9.67
N GLU A 107 7.06 4.23 10.26
CA GLU A 107 8.33 4.25 9.51
C GLU A 107 8.34 3.20 8.40
N LEU A 108 7.86 1.98 8.68
CA LEU A 108 7.72 0.92 7.68
C LEU A 108 6.82 1.35 6.51
N ILE A 109 5.62 1.88 6.78
CA ILE A 109 4.69 2.33 5.74
C ILE A 109 5.29 3.47 4.91
N LEU A 110 5.96 4.43 5.55
CA LEU A 110 6.58 5.56 4.84
C LEU A 110 7.77 5.13 3.98
N ALA A 111 8.57 4.17 4.45
CA ALA A 111 9.68 3.61 3.69
C ALA A 111 9.19 2.83 2.46
N HIS A 112 8.18 1.98 2.64
CA HIS A 112 7.53 1.23 1.57
C HIS A 112 6.96 2.16 0.48
N LYS A 113 6.11 3.11 0.89
CA LYS A 113 5.58 4.19 0.03
C LYS A 113 6.69 4.90 -0.76
N THR A 114 7.76 5.30 -0.09
CA THR A 114 8.86 6.06 -0.69
C THR A 114 9.58 5.24 -1.75
N PHE A 115 9.80 3.95 -1.47
CA PHE A 115 10.43 3.05 -2.43
C PHE A 115 9.58 2.92 -3.71
N GLU A 116 8.28 2.72 -3.58
CA GLU A 116 7.39 2.52 -4.73
C GLU A 116 7.22 3.77 -5.58
N GLU A 117 7.03 4.92 -4.95
CA GLU A 117 6.91 6.21 -5.63
C GLU A 117 8.20 6.65 -6.32
N ALA A 118 9.37 6.29 -5.76
CA ALA A 118 10.66 6.62 -6.35
C ALA A 118 11.12 5.60 -7.40
N SER A 119 10.67 4.34 -7.30
CA SER A 119 11.24 3.22 -8.07
C SER A 119 10.21 2.48 -8.92
N LEU A 120 9.17 1.91 -8.29
CA LEU A 120 8.24 1.02 -8.97
C LEU A 120 7.36 1.76 -9.99
N TYR A 121 6.54 2.70 -9.52
CA TYR A 121 5.54 3.31 -10.39
C TYR A 121 6.15 4.13 -11.53
N PRO A 122 7.24 4.90 -11.32
CA PRO A 122 7.94 5.55 -12.43
C PRO A 122 8.43 4.56 -13.48
N LYS A 123 8.93 3.38 -13.09
CA LYS A 123 9.35 2.34 -14.04
C LYS A 123 8.16 1.77 -14.81
N LEU A 124 7.05 1.46 -14.14
CA LEU A 124 5.83 1.01 -14.80
C LEU A 124 5.36 2.04 -15.83
N ASP A 125 5.38 3.32 -15.47
CA ASP A 125 5.01 4.40 -16.38
C ASP A 125 6.01 4.63 -17.52
N GLN A 126 7.26 4.21 -17.37
CA GLN A 126 8.27 4.35 -18.41
C GLN A 126 8.35 3.16 -19.36
N GLU A 127 8.14 1.94 -18.86
CA GLU A 127 8.38 0.68 -19.56
C GLU A 127 7.11 0.10 -20.20
N LEU A 128 5.93 0.33 -19.62
CA LEU A 128 4.68 -0.23 -20.14
C LEU A 128 4.17 0.58 -21.33
N ASP A 129 3.64 -0.13 -22.32
CA ASP A 129 2.91 0.48 -23.42
C ASP A 129 1.53 1.00 -22.97
N VAL A 130 0.86 1.74 -23.85
CA VAL A 130 -0.44 2.37 -23.54
C VAL A 130 -1.50 1.32 -23.19
N SER A 131 -1.55 0.20 -23.91
CA SER A 131 -2.53 -0.87 -23.71
C SER A 131 -2.34 -1.55 -22.35
N GLN A 132 -1.10 -1.84 -21.97
CA GLN A 132 -0.76 -2.42 -20.67
C GLN A 132 -1.14 -1.48 -19.52
N LYS A 133 -0.88 -0.18 -19.66
CA LYS A 133 -1.27 0.81 -18.65
C LYS A 133 -2.78 0.92 -18.50
N GLU A 134 -3.50 0.95 -19.62
CA GLU A 134 -4.96 0.99 -19.62
C GLU A 134 -5.56 -0.25 -18.94
N GLU A 135 -4.98 -1.43 -19.17
CA GLU A 135 -5.39 -2.68 -18.48
C GLU A 135 -5.19 -2.57 -16.96
N ILE A 136 -4.03 -2.10 -16.51
CA ILE A 136 -3.75 -1.90 -15.08
C ILE A 136 -4.73 -0.90 -14.49
N ILE A 137 -4.88 0.27 -15.10
CA ILE A 137 -5.79 1.32 -14.60
C ILE A 137 -7.23 0.82 -14.54
N LYS A 138 -7.66 0.03 -15.53
CA LYS A 138 -8.99 -0.59 -15.52
C LYS A 138 -9.16 -1.52 -14.31
N LYS A 139 -8.21 -2.43 -14.07
CA LYS A 139 -8.25 -3.34 -12.92
C LYS A 139 -8.23 -2.59 -11.58
N ILE A 140 -7.41 -1.54 -11.46
CA ILE A 140 -7.39 -0.70 -10.26
C ILE A 140 -8.78 -0.09 -10.02
N ARG A 141 -9.41 0.47 -11.08
CA ARG A 141 -10.74 1.08 -10.98
C ARG A 141 -11.83 0.08 -10.59
N GLU A 142 -11.77 -1.16 -11.09
CA GLU A 142 -12.71 -2.24 -10.73
C GLU A 142 -12.64 -2.62 -9.24
N ILE A 143 -11.49 -2.46 -8.60
CA ILE A 143 -11.30 -2.74 -7.17
C ILE A 143 -11.68 -1.52 -6.32
N ILE A 144 -11.39 -0.31 -6.80
CA ILE A 144 -11.72 0.92 -6.08
C ILE A 144 -13.23 1.18 -6.04
N SER A 145 -13.94 0.93 -7.15
CA SER A 145 -15.40 1.09 -7.30
C SER A 145 -16.19 0.21 -6.34
#